data_AF-A0A945NZW5-F1
#
_entry.id   AF-A0A945NZW5-F1
#
_cell.length_a   1.000
_cell.length_b   1.000
_cell.length_c   1.000
_cell.angle_alpha   90.00
_cell.angle_beta   90.00
_cell.angle_gamma   90.00
#
_symmetry.space_group_name_H-M   'P 1'
#
loop_
_entity.id
_entity.type
_entity.pdbx_description
1 polymer ?
#
loop_
_entity_poly.entity_id
_entity_poly.type
_entity_poly.pdbx_seq_one_letter_code
_entity_poly.pdbx_strand_id
1 'polypeptide(L)'
;MKFKETALMAAVFLGLVLYYFFVDVPAEQRNKDEKERAEKILPLEMEEVVEFSLTRKGEPITLKRNTPQDWALTRPTSAQADSNEIETFLEEVISLKKTRVVEENPKDLSLYGLNNPFLKIHFKFADNTEEALLLGDESPMGGHLYFKRLSRPAVMMAATSHSRFEKSSYNFRDKTLLHFSAGSVTRIQITRDKHSLEMHKNEGDWVLSGEVEAQGDKDSIMNFLQSIQLTRVKEFVDENPESLEPYGLYSPKLKLVIENENGKTQTLIFGNPNEDKGYFCKINDSKNILLADTKLFNALSKKPVDFLDKTLLGFEEKEIIELSLRSNKQNIRLVRGNNEGWDIQSPILTAANLATVNSLLFDLKEARISEFVKISLDIPEAFGLDKPEKSFRLKMKNGKTWAVNFGNSNSNGQQVFANRTNESTVFLISNEVVGKLFRSLQDLRNNKLLEFASDKVNKIAIKTADQLFELHKDETEWSLETPQKMKTPHIGRDLVWALQSLEFSSIVTPPLADDLSGLNPPLFTIRLWDTDQKQIVTLRVGKFFDAEQEYMVQVENNPNQYLIKDKFIDSIPLKLEDFKP
;
A
#
# COMPACT_ATOMS: atom_id res chain seq x y z
N MET A 1 11.93 70.87 -26.42
CA MET A 1 13.08 70.06 -25.95
C MET A 1 14.14 70.03 -27.04
N LYS A 2 15.39 70.33 -26.73
CA LYS A 2 16.49 70.32 -27.70
C LYS A 2 16.95 68.87 -27.92
N PHE A 3 16.44 68.22 -28.97
CA PHE A 3 16.67 66.80 -29.29
C PHE A 3 18.15 66.36 -29.26
N LYS A 4 19.08 67.24 -29.64
CA LYS A 4 20.53 66.98 -29.57
C LYS A 4 21.06 66.83 -28.14
N GLU A 5 20.55 67.62 -27.20
CA GLU A 5 20.95 67.54 -25.78
C GLU A 5 20.39 66.26 -25.14
N THR A 6 19.17 65.85 -25.51
CA THR A 6 18.56 64.59 -25.05
C THR A 6 19.26 63.35 -25.61
N ALA A 7 19.64 63.34 -26.90
CA ALA A 7 20.39 62.24 -27.50
C ALA A 7 21.80 62.08 -26.91
N LEU A 8 22.48 63.19 -26.61
CA LEU A 8 23.78 63.18 -25.93
C LEU A 8 23.65 62.60 -24.51
N MET A 9 22.65 63.01 -23.75
CA MET A 9 22.40 62.45 -22.42
C MET A 9 22.05 60.96 -22.46
N ALA A 10 21.27 60.51 -23.46
CA ALA A 10 20.98 59.09 -23.64
C ALA A 10 22.24 58.27 -23.97
N ALA A 11 23.14 58.80 -24.80
CA ALA A 11 24.41 58.14 -25.12
C ALA A 11 25.35 58.04 -23.90
N VAL A 12 25.43 59.11 -23.09
CA VAL A 12 26.18 59.09 -21.83
C VAL A 12 25.59 58.10 -20.84
N PHE A 13 24.26 58.07 -20.71
CA PHE A 13 23.57 57.11 -19.84
C PHE A 13 23.84 55.67 -20.29
N LEU A 14 23.74 55.38 -21.59
CA LEU A 14 24.06 54.06 -22.15
C LEU A 14 25.53 53.69 -21.87
N GLY A 15 26.45 54.64 -22.01
CA GLY A 15 27.87 54.46 -21.68
C GLY A 15 28.10 54.13 -20.21
N LEU A 16 27.39 54.78 -19.28
CA LEU A 16 27.47 54.49 -17.85
C LEU A 16 26.86 53.14 -17.49
N VAL A 17 25.75 52.75 -18.11
CA VAL A 17 25.15 51.41 -17.94
C VAL A 17 26.11 50.33 -18.44
N LEU A 18 26.71 50.52 -19.62
CA LEU A 18 27.71 49.58 -20.15
C LEU A 18 28.95 49.51 -19.24
N TYR A 19 29.45 50.64 -18.74
CA TYR A 19 30.57 50.65 -17.79
C TYR A 19 30.23 49.89 -16.49
N TYR A 20 29.07 50.15 -15.90
CA TYR A 20 28.62 49.46 -14.69
C TYR A 20 28.52 47.94 -14.90
N PHE A 21 27.91 47.48 -16.00
CA PHE A 21 27.73 46.05 -16.27
C PHE A 21 29.02 45.32 -16.69
N PHE A 22 29.92 45.97 -17.43
CA PHE A 22 31.15 45.31 -17.94
C PHE A 22 32.40 45.54 -17.10
N VAL A 23 32.39 46.53 -16.19
CA VAL A 23 33.55 46.85 -15.34
C VAL A 23 33.21 46.71 -13.86
N ASP A 24 32.21 47.45 -13.35
CA ASP A 24 31.93 47.46 -11.91
C ASP A 24 31.38 46.13 -11.40
N VAL A 25 30.40 45.53 -12.09
CA VAL A 25 29.81 44.24 -11.69
C VAL A 25 30.86 43.11 -11.69
N PRO A 26 31.68 42.91 -12.74
CA PRO A 26 32.77 41.92 -12.70
C PRO A 26 33.85 42.24 -11.66
N ALA A 27 34.17 43.51 -11.43
CA ALA A 27 35.15 43.91 -10.42
C ALA A 27 34.66 43.65 -8.99
N GLU A 28 33.39 43.92 -8.71
CA GLU A 28 32.77 43.61 -7.40
C GLU A 28 32.71 42.09 -7.18
N GLN A 29 32.34 41.32 -8.21
CA GLN A 29 32.35 39.86 -8.16
C GLN A 29 33.76 39.34 -7.90
N ARG A 30 34.76 39.83 -8.64
CA ARG A 30 36.17 39.47 -8.42
C ARG A 30 36.65 39.80 -7.01
N ASN A 31 36.30 40.97 -6.48
CA ASN A 31 36.65 41.35 -5.10
C ASN A 31 35.99 40.42 -4.06
N LYS A 32 34.74 40.00 -4.29
CA LYS A 32 34.06 39.01 -3.44
C LYS A 32 34.75 37.65 -3.53
N ASP A 33 35.04 37.17 -4.74
CA ASP A 33 35.70 35.89 -4.97
C ASP A 33 37.13 35.87 -4.37
N GLU A 34 37.88 36.97 -4.50
CA GLU A 34 39.21 37.12 -3.89
C GLU A 34 39.11 37.12 -2.35
N LYS A 35 38.10 37.80 -1.78
CA LYS A 35 37.85 37.79 -0.34
C LYS A 35 37.47 36.40 0.16
N GLU A 36 36.56 35.70 -0.53
CA GLU A 36 36.17 34.34 -0.18
C GLU A 36 37.34 33.36 -0.30
N ARG A 37 38.16 33.45 -1.36
CA ARG A 37 39.39 32.68 -1.49
C ARG A 37 40.38 32.96 -0.36
N ALA A 38 40.51 34.21 0.09
CA ALA A 38 41.40 34.58 1.19
C ALA A 38 40.91 34.07 2.56
N GLU A 39 39.60 33.86 2.72
CA GLU A 39 38.99 33.26 3.91
C GLU A 39 39.20 31.73 3.97
N LYS A 40 39.38 31.04 2.85
CA LYS A 40 39.58 29.58 2.85
C LYS A 40 40.90 29.16 3.50
N ILE A 41 40.87 28.06 4.26
CA ILE A 41 42.08 27.37 4.77
C ILE A 41 42.92 26.83 3.60
N LEU A 42 42.23 26.31 2.59
CA LEU A 42 42.81 25.69 1.41
C LEU A 42 42.09 26.20 0.15
N PRO A 43 42.58 27.28 -0.49
CA PRO A 43 41.96 27.85 -1.68
C PRO A 43 42.34 27.04 -2.92
N LEU A 44 41.66 25.92 -3.15
CA LEU A 44 41.81 25.09 -4.34
C LEU A 44 40.44 24.86 -5.01
N GLU A 45 40.47 24.52 -6.30
CA GLU A 45 39.29 24.13 -7.07
C GLU A 45 39.18 22.60 -7.10
N MET A 46 37.98 22.06 -6.89
CA MET A 46 37.78 20.62 -6.73
C MET A 46 38.11 19.83 -8.01
N GLU A 47 37.75 20.41 -9.16
CA GLU A 47 37.89 19.83 -10.48
C GLU A 47 39.36 19.61 -10.85
N GLU A 48 40.28 20.38 -10.24
CA GLU A 48 41.72 20.27 -10.48
C GLU A 48 42.35 19.11 -9.70
N VAL A 49 41.68 18.60 -8.66
CA VAL A 49 42.18 17.48 -7.84
C VAL A 49 42.02 16.16 -8.61
N VAL A 50 43.15 15.55 -8.98
CA VAL A 50 43.20 14.26 -9.68
C VAL A 50 43.50 13.08 -8.75
N GLU A 51 44.11 13.35 -7.60
CA GLU A 51 44.38 12.35 -6.57
C GLU A 51 44.48 13.04 -5.21
N PHE A 52 44.01 12.38 -4.15
CA PHE A 52 44.32 12.79 -2.79
C PHE A 52 44.53 11.59 -1.88
N SER A 53 45.30 11.79 -0.82
CA SER A 53 45.58 10.76 0.17
C SER A 53 45.40 11.26 1.59
N LEU A 54 44.82 10.41 2.43
CA LEU A 54 44.64 10.63 3.86
C LEU A 54 45.67 9.78 4.59
N THR A 55 46.62 10.44 5.25
CA THR A 55 47.68 9.78 6.01
C THR A 55 47.52 10.07 7.50
N ARG A 56 47.37 9.00 8.28
CA ARG A 56 47.32 8.99 9.74
C ARG A 56 48.43 8.07 10.28
N LYS A 57 48.21 7.43 11.43
CA LYS A 57 48.99 6.27 11.88
C LYS A 57 48.57 5.03 11.07
N GLY A 58 49.47 4.47 10.25
CA GLY A 58 49.21 3.28 9.44
C GLY A 58 49.33 3.53 7.94
N GLU A 59 48.68 2.70 7.13
CA GLU A 59 48.69 2.85 5.68
C GLU A 59 47.81 4.03 5.20
N PRO A 60 48.25 4.77 4.16
CA PRO A 60 47.46 5.86 3.62
C PRO A 60 46.25 5.33 2.83
N ILE A 61 45.15 6.08 2.92
CA ILE A 61 43.99 5.91 2.05
C ILE A 61 44.23 6.80 0.83
N THR A 62 44.39 6.22 -0.36
CA THR A 62 44.66 6.98 -1.59
C THR A 62 43.51 6.82 -2.56
N LEU A 63 42.97 7.95 -3.00
CA LEU A 63 41.84 8.05 -3.92
C LEU A 63 42.31 8.75 -5.19
N LYS A 64 42.01 8.15 -6.34
CA LYS A 64 42.41 8.66 -7.65
C LYS A 64 41.20 8.84 -8.56
N ARG A 65 41.14 9.98 -9.23
CA ARG A 65 40.09 10.31 -10.19
C ARG A 65 40.39 9.62 -11.53
N ASN A 66 39.50 8.74 -11.98
CA ASN A 66 39.59 8.07 -13.29
C ASN A 66 38.99 8.94 -14.39
N THR A 67 37.82 9.52 -14.12
CA THR A 67 37.10 10.46 -14.99
C THR A 67 36.49 11.57 -14.12
N PRO A 68 35.97 12.68 -14.67
CA PRO A 68 35.46 13.79 -13.87
C PRO A 68 34.48 13.41 -12.75
N GLN A 69 33.71 12.31 -12.88
CA GLN A 69 32.73 11.86 -11.87
C GLN A 69 33.04 10.47 -11.29
N ASP A 70 34.20 9.89 -11.60
CA ASP A 70 34.55 8.53 -11.19
C ASP A 70 35.86 8.50 -10.41
N TRP A 71 35.78 8.04 -9.16
CA TRP A 71 36.91 7.86 -8.27
C TRP A 71 37.18 6.38 -8.01
N ALA A 72 38.46 6.06 -7.81
CA ALA A 72 38.90 4.74 -7.39
C ALA A 72 39.69 4.82 -6.10
N LEU A 73 39.48 3.83 -5.22
CA LEU A 73 40.37 3.57 -4.09
C LEU A 73 41.55 2.76 -4.60
N THR A 74 42.76 3.27 -4.40
CA THR A 74 44.00 2.60 -4.83
C THR A 74 44.81 2.05 -3.67
N ARG A 75 44.64 2.61 -2.46
CA ARG A 75 45.27 2.17 -1.21
C ARG A 75 44.29 2.25 -0.05
N PRO A 76 44.33 1.32 0.93
CA PRO A 76 45.28 0.22 1.06
C PRO A 76 45.05 -0.94 0.07
N THR A 77 43.88 -0.99 -0.56
CA THR A 77 43.53 -1.99 -1.58
C THR A 77 42.84 -1.33 -2.76
N SER A 78 43.09 -1.85 -3.96
CA SER A 78 42.42 -1.39 -5.17
C SER A 78 40.94 -1.80 -5.17
N ALA A 79 40.04 -0.83 -5.23
CA ALA A 79 38.60 -1.07 -5.23
C ALA A 79 37.82 0.07 -5.89
N GLN A 80 36.59 -0.23 -6.31
CA GLN A 80 35.64 0.79 -6.73
C GLN A 80 35.29 1.70 -5.55
N ALA A 81 35.25 3.01 -5.81
CA ALA A 81 34.97 4.00 -4.78
C ALA A 81 33.53 4.51 -4.84
N ASP A 82 33.09 5.07 -3.73
CA ASP A 82 31.85 5.84 -3.62
C ASP A 82 32.17 7.29 -3.99
N SER A 83 32.09 7.62 -5.28
CA SER A 83 32.44 8.95 -5.80
C SER A 83 31.68 10.07 -5.09
N ASN A 84 30.42 9.85 -4.73
CA ASN A 84 29.60 10.86 -4.05
C ASN A 84 30.13 11.16 -2.65
N GLU A 85 30.49 10.13 -1.88
CA GLU A 85 31.09 10.31 -0.54
C GLU A 85 32.44 11.02 -0.63
N ILE A 86 33.22 10.73 -1.67
CA ILE A 86 34.53 11.35 -1.93
C ILE A 86 34.38 12.83 -2.26
N GLU A 87 33.49 13.18 -3.18
CA GLU A 87 33.22 14.56 -3.56
C GLU A 87 32.68 15.34 -2.36
N THR A 88 31.74 14.77 -1.61
CA THR A 88 31.24 15.37 -0.35
C THR A 88 32.39 15.65 0.62
N PHE A 89 33.30 14.69 0.83
CA PHE A 89 34.46 14.90 1.70
C PHE A 89 35.41 15.99 1.19
N LEU A 90 35.66 16.05 -0.11
CA LEU A 90 36.48 17.11 -0.71
C LEU A 90 35.82 18.49 -0.54
N GLU A 91 34.51 18.59 -0.76
CA GLU A 91 33.74 19.83 -0.55
C GLU A 91 33.87 20.30 0.91
N GLU A 92 33.74 19.38 1.87
CA GLU A 92 33.90 19.67 3.28
C GLU A 92 35.29 20.23 3.62
N VAL A 93 36.34 19.73 2.97
CA VAL A 93 37.73 20.18 3.20
C VAL A 93 37.98 21.55 2.54
N ILE A 94 37.53 21.74 1.30
CA ILE A 94 37.75 22.96 0.51
C ILE A 94 36.92 24.13 1.02
N SER A 95 35.74 23.85 1.59
CA SER A 95 34.85 24.87 2.17
C SER A 95 35.29 25.37 3.55
N LEU A 96 36.32 24.78 4.16
CA LEU A 96 36.84 25.22 5.46
C LEU A 96 37.30 26.68 5.42
N LYS A 97 36.65 27.52 6.22
CA LYS A 97 37.02 28.91 6.41
C LYS A 97 37.94 29.08 7.62
N LYS A 98 39.03 29.82 7.40
CA LYS A 98 39.94 30.29 8.44
C LYS A 98 39.22 31.30 9.32
N THR A 99 39.03 30.96 10.59
CA THR A 99 38.56 31.90 11.62
C THR A 99 39.66 32.91 11.97
N ARG A 100 40.91 32.44 12.10
CA ARG A 100 42.08 33.31 12.35
C ARG A 100 43.41 32.66 11.95
N VAL A 101 44.43 33.48 11.75
CA VAL A 101 45.84 33.04 11.80
C VAL A 101 46.29 33.10 13.26
N VAL A 102 46.84 32.01 13.77
CA VAL A 102 47.28 31.87 15.16
C VAL A 102 48.72 32.35 15.30
N GLU A 103 49.59 31.91 14.39
CA GLU A 103 51.00 32.28 14.37
C GLU A 103 51.53 32.19 12.92
N GLU A 104 52.14 33.27 12.42
CA GLU A 104 52.63 33.33 11.03
C GLU A 104 53.90 32.47 10.81
N ASN A 105 54.78 32.41 11.81
CA ASN A 105 56.07 31.71 11.73
C ASN A 105 56.33 30.94 13.04
N PRO A 106 55.64 29.80 13.25
CA PRO A 106 55.75 29.03 14.49
C PRO A 106 57.15 28.48 14.72
N LYS A 107 57.68 28.66 15.94
CA LYS A 107 58.96 28.05 16.36
C LYS A 107 58.82 26.58 16.76
N ASP A 108 57.65 26.19 17.27
CA ASP A 108 57.35 24.82 17.68
C ASP A 108 55.93 24.43 17.25
N LEU A 109 55.84 23.52 16.28
CA LEU A 109 54.57 22.99 15.76
C LEU A 109 53.90 21.99 16.72
N SER A 110 54.62 21.49 17.72
CA SER A 110 54.11 20.51 18.67
C SER A 110 53.04 21.10 19.58
N LEU A 111 53.08 22.43 19.83
CA LEU A 111 52.07 23.16 20.61
C LEU A 111 50.67 23.12 19.99
N TYR A 112 50.58 22.81 18.69
CA TYR A 112 49.35 22.78 17.91
C TYR A 112 49.00 21.36 17.44
N GLY A 113 49.76 20.35 17.87
CA GLY A 113 49.65 18.99 17.34
C GLY A 113 50.08 18.84 15.87
N LEU A 114 50.72 19.85 15.27
CA LEU A 114 51.04 19.87 13.83
C LEU A 114 52.39 19.23 13.49
N ASN A 115 53.23 18.94 14.50
CA ASN A 115 54.46 18.16 14.33
C ASN A 115 54.15 16.67 14.08
N ASN A 116 53.15 16.14 14.78
CA ASN A 116 52.59 14.80 14.54
C ASN A 116 51.07 14.94 14.33
N PRO A 117 50.65 15.39 13.13
CA PRO A 117 49.28 15.76 12.87
C PRO A 117 48.31 14.60 13.06
N PHE A 118 47.10 14.92 13.52
CA PHE A 118 45.97 13.99 13.56
C PHE A 118 45.70 13.38 12.18
N LEU A 119 45.76 14.21 11.14
CA LEU A 119 45.61 13.81 9.76
C LEU A 119 46.43 14.71 8.85
N LYS A 120 47.13 14.11 7.88
CA LYS A 120 47.70 14.81 6.73
C LYS A 120 46.88 14.44 5.48
N ILE A 121 46.32 15.45 4.83
CA ILE A 121 45.65 15.30 3.53
C ILE A 121 46.59 15.84 2.46
N HIS A 122 47.06 14.98 1.57
CA HIS A 122 47.91 15.36 0.44
C HIS A 122 47.09 15.34 -0.83
N PHE A 123 47.25 16.36 -1.67
CA PHE A 123 46.53 16.56 -2.92
C PHE A 123 47.52 16.61 -4.07
N LYS A 124 47.15 16.00 -5.19
CA LYS A 124 47.83 16.12 -6.47
C LYS A 124 46.87 16.67 -7.50
N PHE A 125 47.35 17.64 -8.26
CA PHE A 125 46.55 18.37 -9.23
C PHE A 125 46.87 17.95 -10.67
N ALA A 126 45.99 18.31 -11.61
CA ALA A 126 46.13 17.98 -13.03
C ALA A 126 47.41 18.55 -13.66
N ASP A 127 47.92 19.67 -13.14
CA ASP A 127 49.18 20.30 -13.57
C ASP A 127 50.44 19.67 -12.93
N ASN A 128 50.28 18.56 -12.20
CA ASN A 128 51.29 17.87 -11.40
C ASN A 128 51.84 18.66 -10.20
N THR A 129 51.22 19.78 -9.82
CA THR A 129 51.52 20.40 -8.54
C THR A 129 50.94 19.58 -7.39
N GLU A 130 51.48 19.78 -6.19
CA GLU A 130 51.05 19.10 -4.98
C GLU A 130 50.95 20.09 -3.82
N GLU A 131 49.99 19.84 -2.93
CA GLU A 131 49.81 20.58 -1.68
C GLU A 131 49.44 19.59 -0.58
N ALA A 132 49.72 19.94 0.69
CA ALA A 132 49.21 19.17 1.80
C ALA A 132 48.62 20.05 2.89
N LEU A 133 47.51 19.59 3.47
CA LEU A 133 46.87 20.17 4.62
C LEU A 133 47.12 19.30 5.84
N LEU A 134 47.78 19.86 6.85
CA LEU A 134 48.03 19.24 8.14
C LEU A 134 46.93 19.65 9.11
N LEU A 135 46.30 18.67 9.75
CA LEU A 135 45.29 18.84 10.79
C LEU A 135 45.90 18.50 12.14
N GLY A 136 45.92 19.47 13.06
CA GLY A 136 46.49 19.34 14.39
C GLY A 136 45.45 19.06 15.46
N ASP A 137 45.73 19.53 16.68
CA ASP A 137 44.89 19.34 17.86
C ASP A 137 43.64 20.24 17.85
N GLU A 138 42.69 19.91 18.73
CA GLU A 138 41.58 20.80 19.04
C GLU A 138 42.07 21.99 19.89
N SER A 139 41.53 23.18 19.60
CA SER A 139 41.78 24.39 20.37
C SER A 139 41.42 24.16 21.84
N PRO A 140 42.19 24.67 22.82
CA PRO A 140 41.84 24.58 24.25
C PRO A 140 40.47 25.17 24.61
N MET A 141 39.92 26.05 23.75
CA MET A 141 38.60 26.65 23.91
C MET A 141 37.47 25.81 23.28
N GLY A 142 37.80 24.69 22.63
CA GLY A 142 36.87 23.81 21.91
C GLY A 142 36.37 24.37 20.57
N GLY A 143 35.83 23.46 19.75
CA GLY A 143 35.07 23.79 18.53
C GLY A 143 35.88 24.29 17.35
N HIS A 144 37.22 24.24 17.44
CA HIS A 144 38.13 24.62 16.36
C HIS A 144 39.33 23.68 16.33
N LEU A 145 39.87 23.43 15.13
CA LEU A 145 41.13 22.71 14.96
C LEU A 145 42.23 23.63 14.42
N TYR A 146 43.48 23.29 14.73
CA TYR A 146 44.65 23.91 14.10
C TYR A 146 44.95 23.28 12.74
N PHE A 147 45.29 24.12 11.77
CA PHE A 147 45.61 23.72 10.40
C PHE A 147 46.91 24.37 9.94
N LYS A 148 47.66 23.66 9.09
CA LYS A 148 48.81 24.24 8.37
C LYS A 148 48.88 23.68 6.96
N ARG A 149 49.09 24.58 5.98
CA ARG A 149 49.46 24.18 4.61
C ARG A 149 50.93 23.83 4.54
N LEU A 150 51.32 22.88 3.70
CA LEU A 150 52.72 22.53 3.55
C LEU A 150 53.50 23.68 2.88
N SER A 151 52.87 24.34 1.90
CA SER A 151 53.45 25.48 1.17
C SER A 151 53.67 26.75 1.99
N ARG A 152 53.06 26.89 3.19
CA ARG A 152 53.14 28.11 4.01
C ARG A 152 53.45 27.81 5.49
N PRO A 153 54.22 28.69 6.18
CA PRO A 153 54.57 28.47 7.58
C PRO A 153 53.40 28.69 8.56
N ALA A 154 52.44 29.55 8.20
CA ALA A 154 51.38 30.00 9.10
C ALA A 154 50.48 28.88 9.65
N VAL A 155 50.26 28.93 10.96
CA VAL A 155 49.25 28.13 11.69
C VAL A 155 47.93 28.87 11.65
N MET A 156 46.90 28.19 11.18
CA MET A 156 45.55 28.71 11.03
C MET A 156 44.59 27.93 11.93
N MET A 157 43.43 28.52 12.19
CA MET A 157 42.37 27.90 12.96
C MET A 157 41.06 27.97 12.18
N ALA A 158 40.28 26.89 12.18
CA ALA A 158 38.96 26.83 11.56
C ALA A 158 37.96 26.09 12.46
N ALA A 159 36.70 26.50 12.42
CA ALA A 159 35.63 25.91 13.22
C ALA A 159 35.22 24.53 12.66
N THR A 160 35.62 23.45 13.33
CA THR A 160 35.37 22.06 12.96
C THR A 160 35.82 21.11 14.08
N SER A 161 35.64 19.80 13.92
CA SER A 161 36.03 18.75 14.86
C SER A 161 36.76 17.58 14.17
N HIS A 162 37.54 16.81 14.92
CA HIS A 162 38.25 15.63 14.40
C HIS A 162 37.31 14.59 13.78
N SER A 163 36.14 14.38 14.38
CA SER A 163 35.14 13.39 13.95
C SER A 163 34.71 13.53 12.49
N ARG A 164 34.68 14.76 11.94
CA ARG A 164 34.34 14.98 10.51
C ARG A 164 35.37 14.36 9.56
N PHE A 165 36.62 14.26 10.00
CA PHE A 165 37.72 13.75 9.20
C PHE A 165 38.04 12.28 9.48
N GLU A 166 37.35 11.64 10.44
CA GLU A 166 37.46 10.21 10.78
C GLU A 166 36.85 9.30 9.71
N LYS A 167 37.45 9.35 8.52
CA LYS A 167 37.14 8.47 7.40
C LYS A 167 38.14 7.32 7.35
N SER A 168 37.62 6.13 7.12
CA SER A 168 38.36 4.90 6.85
C SER A 168 38.24 4.52 5.37
N SER A 169 38.99 3.52 4.93
CA SER A 169 38.83 2.97 3.58
C SER A 169 37.40 2.50 3.31
N TYR A 170 36.70 1.97 4.33
CA TYR A 170 35.30 1.56 4.23
C TYR A 170 34.38 2.70 3.80
N ASN A 171 34.59 3.93 4.31
CA ASN A 171 33.71 5.06 4.02
C ASN A 171 33.69 5.38 2.52
N PHE A 172 34.88 5.36 1.89
CA PHE A 172 35.08 5.76 0.51
C PHE A 172 34.89 4.63 -0.51
N ARG A 173 34.63 3.39 -0.09
CA ARG A 173 34.35 2.28 -1.04
C ARG A 173 32.90 2.27 -1.46
N ASP A 174 32.65 1.80 -2.68
CA ASP A 174 31.29 1.45 -3.11
C ASP A 174 30.78 0.32 -2.21
N LYS A 175 29.72 0.62 -1.46
CA LYS A 175 29.09 -0.30 -0.50
C LYS A 175 27.90 -1.03 -1.13
N THR A 176 27.65 -0.90 -2.43
CA THR A 176 26.53 -1.58 -3.09
C THR A 176 26.76 -3.09 -3.07
N LEU A 177 25.82 -3.84 -2.48
CA LEU A 177 25.96 -5.30 -2.38
C LEU A 177 25.64 -6.00 -3.71
N LEU A 178 24.57 -5.61 -4.38
CA LEU A 178 24.15 -6.20 -5.65
C LEU A 178 23.71 -5.09 -6.62
N HIS A 179 24.29 -5.08 -7.82
CA HIS A 179 23.99 -4.07 -8.84
C HIS A 179 22.93 -4.56 -9.82
N PHE A 180 21.65 -4.41 -9.48
CA PHE A 180 20.54 -4.74 -10.37
C PHE A 180 19.41 -3.72 -10.25
N SER A 181 18.46 -3.76 -11.18
CA SER A 181 17.22 -3.00 -11.12
C SER A 181 16.07 -3.94 -10.79
N ALA A 182 15.39 -3.72 -9.67
CA ALA A 182 14.26 -4.55 -9.25
C ALA A 182 13.16 -4.68 -10.32
N GLY A 183 12.94 -3.63 -11.12
CA GLY A 183 11.93 -3.62 -12.19
C GLY A 183 12.22 -4.58 -13.34
N SER A 184 13.50 -4.80 -13.67
CA SER A 184 13.93 -5.65 -14.79
C SER A 184 14.15 -7.11 -14.41
N VAL A 185 13.96 -7.47 -13.15
CA VAL A 185 14.08 -8.86 -12.69
C VAL A 185 12.95 -9.71 -13.27
N THR A 186 13.30 -10.88 -13.79
CA THR A 186 12.40 -11.87 -14.38
C THR A 186 12.41 -13.20 -13.63
N ARG A 187 13.48 -13.53 -12.90
CA ARG A 187 13.59 -14.76 -12.10
C ARG A 187 14.35 -14.53 -10.80
N ILE A 188 13.89 -15.19 -9.75
CA ILE A 188 14.50 -15.21 -8.41
C ILE A 188 14.56 -16.66 -7.96
N GLN A 189 15.73 -17.12 -7.55
CA GLN A 189 15.91 -18.45 -6.97
C GLN A 189 16.61 -18.31 -5.61
N ILE A 190 16.01 -18.90 -4.58
CA ILE A 190 16.54 -18.92 -3.23
C ILE A 190 16.66 -20.38 -2.79
N THR A 191 17.87 -20.83 -2.52
CA THR A 191 18.17 -22.20 -2.08
C THR A 191 18.72 -22.19 -0.67
N ARG A 192 18.16 -23.03 0.21
CA ARG A 192 18.50 -23.18 1.63
C ARG A 192 18.41 -24.65 2.03
N ASP A 193 19.50 -25.26 2.43
CA ASP A 193 19.52 -26.68 2.80
C ASP A 193 18.75 -27.56 1.78
N LYS A 194 17.57 -28.10 2.17
CA LYS A 194 16.68 -28.92 1.33
C LYS A 194 15.50 -28.17 0.71
N HIS A 195 15.37 -26.87 0.97
CA HIS A 195 14.29 -26.03 0.49
C HIS A 195 14.76 -25.11 -0.63
N SER A 196 14.02 -25.08 -1.73
CA SER A 196 14.22 -24.13 -2.82
C SER A 196 12.92 -23.37 -3.05
N LEU A 197 13.03 -22.05 -3.14
CA LEU A 197 11.97 -21.16 -3.60
C LEU A 197 12.39 -20.60 -4.95
N GLU A 198 11.55 -20.78 -5.96
CA GLU A 198 11.73 -20.17 -7.26
C GLU A 198 10.53 -19.28 -7.57
N MET A 199 10.80 -18.09 -8.07
CA MET A 199 9.81 -17.14 -8.55
C MET A 199 10.23 -16.68 -9.94
N HIS A 200 9.30 -16.66 -10.88
CA HIS A 200 9.57 -16.24 -12.25
C HIS A 200 8.37 -15.52 -12.86
N LYS A 201 8.61 -14.64 -13.84
CA LYS A 201 7.54 -14.00 -14.61
C LYS A 201 7.05 -14.93 -15.72
N ASN A 202 5.75 -15.18 -15.75
CA ASN A 202 5.05 -15.85 -16.85
C ASN A 202 3.99 -14.89 -17.41
N GLU A 203 4.08 -14.55 -18.70
CA GLU A 203 3.20 -13.57 -19.38
C GLU A 203 3.05 -12.20 -18.65
N GLY A 204 4.04 -11.84 -17.81
CA GLY A 204 4.06 -10.58 -17.05
C GLY A 204 3.66 -10.73 -15.58
N ASP A 205 3.04 -11.84 -15.20
CA ASP A 205 2.64 -12.14 -13.82
C ASP A 205 3.70 -12.98 -13.11
N TRP A 206 3.85 -12.79 -11.80
CA TRP A 206 4.75 -13.59 -11.00
C TRP A 206 4.13 -14.94 -10.68
N VAL A 207 4.93 -16.00 -10.84
CA VAL A 207 4.56 -17.37 -10.51
C VAL A 207 5.67 -17.95 -9.62
N LEU A 208 5.25 -18.53 -8.50
CA LEU A 208 6.11 -19.33 -7.63
C LEU A 208 6.16 -20.77 -8.17
N SER A 209 7.37 -21.28 -8.35
CA SER A 209 7.62 -22.65 -8.82
C SER A 209 8.16 -23.52 -7.68
N GLY A 210 7.69 -24.78 -7.63
CA GLY A 210 7.99 -25.75 -6.56
C GLY A 210 7.28 -27.09 -6.80
N GLU A 211 6.81 -27.77 -5.75
CA GLU A 211 5.95 -28.96 -5.89
C GLU A 211 4.60 -28.64 -6.56
N VAL A 212 4.12 -27.40 -6.41
CA VAL A 212 2.91 -26.88 -7.05
C VAL A 212 3.20 -25.44 -7.46
N GLU A 213 2.73 -25.06 -8.66
CA GLU A 213 2.77 -23.66 -9.12
C GLU A 213 1.67 -22.83 -8.47
N ALA A 214 1.99 -21.60 -8.08
CA ALA A 214 1.03 -20.68 -7.50
C ALA A 214 1.32 -19.23 -7.89
N GLN A 215 0.27 -18.41 -7.99
CA GLN A 215 0.39 -17.00 -8.37
C GLN A 215 1.05 -16.19 -7.24
N GLY A 216 2.05 -15.40 -7.63
CA GLY A 216 2.79 -14.53 -6.73
C GLY A 216 2.21 -13.12 -6.65
N ASP A 217 2.26 -12.54 -5.46
CA ASP A 217 1.88 -11.16 -5.20
C ASP A 217 2.95 -10.21 -5.75
N LYS A 218 2.57 -9.45 -6.78
CA LYS A 218 3.47 -8.54 -7.50
C LYS A 218 4.13 -7.51 -6.59
N ASP A 219 3.37 -6.93 -5.67
CA ASP A 219 3.86 -5.86 -4.79
C ASP A 219 4.79 -6.40 -3.72
N SER A 220 4.48 -7.56 -3.13
CA SER A 220 5.31 -8.25 -2.14
C SER A 220 6.66 -8.65 -2.74
N ILE A 221 6.68 -9.17 -3.98
CA ILE A 221 7.91 -9.53 -4.68
C ILE A 221 8.71 -8.28 -5.06
N MET A 222 8.05 -7.22 -5.54
CA MET A 222 8.72 -5.94 -5.85
C MET A 222 9.39 -5.33 -4.61
N ASN A 223 8.65 -5.24 -3.50
CA ASN A 223 9.15 -4.73 -2.23
C ASN A 223 10.33 -5.56 -1.72
N PHE A 224 10.26 -6.88 -1.90
CA PHE A 224 11.37 -7.78 -1.57
C PHE A 224 12.62 -7.50 -2.40
N LEU A 225 12.50 -7.40 -3.73
CA LEU A 225 13.61 -7.05 -4.61
C LEU A 225 14.22 -5.68 -4.30
N GLN A 226 13.38 -4.67 -4.03
CA GLN A 226 13.85 -3.34 -3.64
C GLN A 226 14.62 -3.37 -2.31
N SER A 227 14.17 -4.17 -1.34
CA SER A 227 14.89 -4.33 -0.07
C SER A 227 16.29 -4.94 -0.26
N ILE A 228 16.45 -5.86 -1.21
CA ILE A 228 17.75 -6.45 -1.57
C ILE A 228 18.62 -5.39 -2.27
N GLN A 229 18.08 -4.67 -3.24
CA GLN A 229 18.79 -3.63 -4.00
C GLN A 229 19.32 -2.50 -3.11
N LEU A 230 18.58 -2.16 -2.05
CA LEU A 230 18.98 -1.12 -1.08
C LEU A 230 20.00 -1.61 -0.04
N THR A 231 20.31 -2.91 0.00
CA THR A 231 21.28 -3.42 0.97
C THR A 231 22.69 -2.91 0.65
N ARG A 232 23.46 -2.64 1.71
CA ARG A 232 24.86 -2.21 1.64
C ARG A 232 25.78 -3.18 2.36
N VAL A 233 27.01 -3.28 1.87
CA VAL A 233 28.10 -4.02 2.50
C VAL A 233 28.36 -3.42 3.87
N LYS A 234 28.32 -4.26 4.91
CA LYS A 234 28.57 -3.84 6.29
C LYS A 234 30.07 -3.78 6.59
N GLU A 235 30.83 -4.72 6.04
CA GLU A 235 32.28 -4.81 6.22
C GLU A 235 32.91 -5.55 5.03
N PHE A 236 34.14 -5.16 4.67
CA PHE A 236 34.99 -5.90 3.75
C PHE A 236 35.96 -6.73 4.59
N VAL A 237 35.73 -8.04 4.69
CA VAL A 237 36.36 -8.90 5.70
C VAL A 237 37.72 -9.40 5.25
N ASP A 238 37.79 -9.95 4.04
CA ASP A 238 39.00 -10.55 3.49
C ASP A 238 39.01 -10.38 1.98
N GLU A 239 40.02 -9.69 1.43
CA GLU A 239 40.11 -9.38 0.00
C GLU A 239 40.54 -10.60 -0.83
N ASN A 240 41.33 -11.50 -0.25
CA ASN A 240 41.93 -12.65 -0.94
C ASN A 240 42.05 -13.84 0.04
N PRO A 241 40.92 -14.45 0.42
CA PRO A 241 40.92 -15.56 1.36
C PRO A 241 41.68 -16.76 0.79
N GLU A 242 42.55 -17.38 1.60
CA GLU A 242 43.19 -18.64 1.24
C GLU A 242 42.19 -19.82 1.22
N SER A 243 41.13 -19.75 2.05
CA SER A 243 40.06 -20.74 2.10
C SER A 243 38.69 -20.10 2.39
N LEU A 244 37.63 -20.69 1.83
CA LEU A 244 36.24 -20.31 2.07
C LEU A 244 35.62 -21.02 3.29
N GLU A 245 36.31 -22.01 3.85
CA GLU A 245 35.81 -22.85 4.94
C GLU A 245 35.57 -22.09 6.25
N PRO A 246 36.48 -21.21 6.73
CA PRO A 246 36.25 -20.47 7.98
C PRO A 246 34.98 -19.62 7.94
N TYR A 247 34.67 -19.11 6.75
CA TYR A 247 33.51 -18.28 6.48
C TYR A 247 32.23 -19.09 6.23
N GLY A 248 32.30 -20.42 6.13
CA GLY A 248 31.15 -21.27 5.79
C GLY A 248 30.64 -21.08 4.35
N LEU A 249 31.48 -20.60 3.44
CA LEU A 249 31.11 -20.30 2.05
C LEU A 249 31.39 -21.44 1.07
N TYR A 250 32.10 -22.48 1.50
CA TYR A 250 32.26 -23.74 0.74
C TYR A 250 30.94 -24.53 0.65
N SER A 251 30.18 -24.56 1.75
CA SER A 251 28.82 -25.11 1.81
C SER A 251 27.88 -24.01 2.31
N PRO A 252 27.38 -23.15 1.40
CA PRO A 252 26.64 -21.97 1.80
C PRO A 252 25.30 -22.36 2.43
N LYS A 253 24.92 -21.64 3.49
CA LYS A 253 23.63 -21.81 4.19
C LYS A 253 22.46 -21.28 3.36
N LEU A 254 22.74 -20.36 2.44
CA LEU A 254 21.74 -19.70 1.60
C LEU A 254 22.42 -19.26 0.30
N LYS A 255 21.76 -19.54 -0.82
CA LYS A 255 22.11 -19.00 -2.14
C LYS A 255 20.92 -18.25 -2.72
N LEU A 256 21.14 -17.01 -3.14
CA LEU A 256 20.22 -16.19 -3.92
C LEU A 256 20.76 -16.07 -5.34
N VAL A 257 19.90 -16.26 -6.34
CA VAL A 257 20.17 -15.96 -7.75
C VAL A 257 19.05 -15.06 -8.27
N ILE A 258 19.42 -13.94 -8.88
CA ILE A 258 18.51 -13.00 -9.53
C ILE A 258 18.87 -12.95 -11.01
N GLU A 259 17.89 -13.09 -11.89
CA GLU A 259 18.04 -12.97 -13.34
C GLU A 259 17.20 -11.79 -13.85
N ASN A 260 17.77 -11.01 -14.77
CA ASN A 260 17.04 -9.92 -15.42
C ASN A 260 16.54 -10.30 -16.82
N GLU A 261 15.78 -9.40 -17.44
CA GLU A 261 15.24 -9.55 -18.80
C GLU A 261 16.30 -9.80 -19.89
N ASN A 262 17.55 -9.44 -19.65
CA ASN A 262 18.67 -9.68 -20.57
C ASN A 262 19.39 -11.01 -20.30
N GLY A 263 18.88 -11.86 -19.39
CA GLY A 263 19.49 -13.12 -18.97
C GLY A 263 20.74 -12.96 -18.10
N LYS A 264 21.07 -11.73 -17.64
CA LYS A 264 22.21 -11.49 -16.75
C LYS A 264 21.84 -11.92 -15.34
N THR A 265 22.67 -12.80 -14.76
CA THR A 265 22.48 -13.31 -13.41
C THR A 265 23.35 -12.59 -12.39
N GLN A 266 22.83 -12.45 -11.18
CA GLN A 266 23.60 -12.09 -9.99
C GLN A 266 23.37 -13.14 -8.90
N THR A 267 24.46 -13.62 -8.32
CA THR A 267 24.45 -14.63 -7.26
C THR A 267 24.98 -14.01 -5.97
N LEU A 268 24.30 -14.27 -4.86
CA LEU A 268 24.76 -13.94 -3.51
C LEU A 268 24.67 -15.21 -2.65
N ILE A 269 25.78 -15.61 -2.06
CA ILE A 269 25.85 -16.74 -1.13
C ILE A 269 26.15 -16.26 0.28
N PHE A 270 25.56 -16.91 1.28
CA PHE A 270 25.81 -16.66 2.70
C PHE A 270 26.40 -17.90 3.37
N GLY A 271 27.38 -17.67 4.24
CA GLY A 271 28.02 -18.69 5.04
C GLY A 271 27.67 -18.57 6.53
N ASN A 272 28.68 -18.63 7.38
CA ASN A 272 28.53 -18.57 8.83
C ASN A 272 28.17 -17.16 9.32
N PRO A 273 27.41 -17.07 10.44
CA PRO A 273 27.23 -15.81 11.13
C PRO A 273 28.55 -15.35 11.77
N ASN A 274 28.76 -14.05 11.84
CA ASN A 274 29.83 -13.39 12.56
C ASN A 274 29.22 -12.71 13.80
N GLU A 275 29.00 -13.50 14.85
CA GLU A 275 28.32 -13.06 16.08
C GLU A 275 26.97 -12.37 15.75
N ASP A 276 26.69 -11.22 16.37
CA ASP A 276 25.52 -10.38 16.09
C ASP A 276 25.76 -9.36 14.96
N LYS A 277 26.97 -9.33 14.37
CA LYS A 277 27.33 -8.32 13.36
C LYS A 277 26.70 -8.63 12.00
N GLY A 278 26.48 -9.89 11.65
CA GLY A 278 25.91 -10.25 10.36
C GLY A 278 26.38 -11.61 9.88
N TYR A 279 26.33 -11.82 8.58
CA TYR A 279 26.74 -13.07 7.94
C TYR A 279 27.83 -12.83 6.92
N PHE A 280 28.81 -13.74 6.86
CA PHE A 280 29.78 -13.74 5.76
C PHE A 280 29.05 -14.05 4.46
N CYS A 281 29.35 -13.28 3.43
CA CYS A 281 28.75 -13.45 2.12
C CYS A 281 29.74 -13.19 0.99
N LYS A 282 29.42 -13.73 -0.20
CA LYS A 282 30.20 -13.56 -1.42
C LYS A 282 29.25 -13.37 -2.61
N ILE A 283 29.61 -12.45 -3.49
CA ILE A 283 28.81 -12.07 -4.67
C ILE A 283 29.46 -12.64 -5.93
N ASN A 284 28.68 -13.29 -6.79
CA ASN A 284 29.14 -13.87 -8.05
C ASN A 284 30.45 -14.66 -7.83
N ASP A 285 31.43 -14.46 -8.71
CA ASP A 285 32.76 -15.05 -8.63
C ASP A 285 33.80 -14.11 -8.00
N SER A 286 33.37 -13.05 -7.28
CA SER A 286 34.28 -12.12 -6.61
C SER A 286 35.19 -12.83 -5.60
N LYS A 287 36.44 -12.41 -5.45
CA LYS A 287 37.38 -13.07 -4.52
C LYS A 287 37.09 -12.72 -3.06
N ASN A 288 36.69 -11.48 -2.82
CA ASN A 288 36.54 -10.91 -1.49
C ASN A 288 35.36 -11.49 -0.71
N ILE A 289 35.56 -11.60 0.60
CA ILE A 289 34.55 -11.95 1.59
C ILE A 289 34.01 -10.66 2.20
N LEU A 290 32.70 -10.57 2.21
CA LEU A 290 31.97 -9.43 2.73
C LEU A 290 31.16 -9.83 3.95
N LEU A 291 30.76 -8.85 4.74
CA LEU A 291 29.76 -9.01 5.78
C LEU A 291 28.47 -8.31 5.35
N ALA A 292 27.36 -9.06 5.35
CA ALA A 292 26.03 -8.54 5.13
C ALA A 292 25.20 -8.55 6.42
N ASP A 293 24.27 -7.61 6.55
CA ASP A 293 23.44 -7.48 7.75
C ASP A 293 22.46 -8.65 7.91
N THR A 294 22.19 -9.04 9.16
CA THR A 294 21.23 -10.09 9.53
C THR A 294 19.84 -9.83 8.96
N LYS A 295 19.44 -8.56 8.78
CA LYS A 295 18.16 -8.21 8.14
C LYS A 295 18.04 -8.77 6.73
N LEU A 296 19.11 -8.75 5.92
CA LEU A 296 19.08 -9.30 4.57
C LEU A 296 18.93 -10.83 4.62
N PHE A 297 19.71 -11.51 5.47
CA PHE A 297 19.60 -12.96 5.65
C PHE A 297 18.18 -13.37 6.06
N ASN A 298 17.58 -12.64 7.01
CA ASN A 298 16.21 -12.87 7.45
C ASN A 298 15.18 -12.55 6.37
N ALA A 299 15.35 -11.48 5.60
CA ALA A 299 14.46 -11.13 4.50
C ALA A 299 14.45 -12.22 3.42
N LEU A 300 15.62 -12.74 3.05
CA LEU A 300 15.74 -13.88 2.14
C LEU A 300 15.13 -15.16 2.75
N SER A 301 14.88 -15.19 4.07
CA SER A 301 14.36 -16.32 4.86
C SER A 301 12.86 -16.41 5.01
N LYS A 302 12.16 -15.53 4.31
CA LYS A 302 10.72 -15.62 4.14
C LYS A 302 10.31 -16.93 3.48
N LYS A 303 9.13 -17.41 3.84
CA LYS A 303 8.56 -18.65 3.32
C LYS A 303 7.91 -18.37 1.96
N PRO A 304 7.74 -19.39 1.09
CA PRO A 304 7.03 -19.23 -0.19
C PRO A 304 5.65 -18.56 -0.01
N VAL A 305 4.93 -18.91 1.06
CA VAL A 305 3.61 -18.37 1.39
C VAL A 305 3.57 -16.85 1.59
N ASP A 306 4.71 -16.22 1.92
CA ASP A 306 4.80 -14.76 2.11
C ASP A 306 4.73 -14.00 0.79
N PHE A 307 4.91 -14.68 -0.34
CA PHE A 307 4.93 -14.11 -1.69
C PHE A 307 3.71 -14.48 -2.52
N LEU A 308 2.72 -15.19 -1.96
CA LEU A 308 1.52 -15.60 -2.69
C LEU A 308 0.48 -14.48 -2.79
N ASP A 309 -0.24 -14.42 -3.91
CA ASP A 309 -1.36 -13.51 -4.13
C ASP A 309 -2.49 -13.78 -3.12
N LYS A 310 -2.81 -12.79 -2.30
CA LYS A 310 -3.81 -12.87 -1.24
C LYS A 310 -5.22 -12.50 -1.72
N THR A 311 -5.43 -12.19 -2.99
CA THR A 311 -6.76 -11.94 -3.57
C THR A 311 -7.59 -13.21 -3.47
N LEU A 312 -8.79 -13.23 -2.85
CA LEU A 312 -9.57 -14.48 -2.75
C LEU A 312 -10.01 -15.00 -4.11
N LEU A 313 -10.54 -14.13 -4.98
CA LEU A 313 -10.91 -14.43 -6.36
C LEU A 313 -10.76 -13.20 -7.26
N GLY A 314 -10.20 -13.38 -8.46
CA GLY A 314 -10.17 -12.36 -9.52
C GLY A 314 -11.25 -12.63 -10.58
N PHE A 315 -12.23 -11.72 -10.70
CA PHE A 315 -13.28 -11.78 -11.72
C PHE A 315 -13.86 -10.40 -12.06
N GLU A 316 -14.52 -10.30 -13.22
CA GLU A 316 -15.36 -9.15 -13.58
C GLU A 316 -16.82 -9.43 -13.23
N GLU A 317 -17.45 -8.54 -12.46
CA GLU A 317 -18.82 -8.75 -11.91
C GLU A 317 -19.87 -8.93 -13.01
N LYS A 318 -19.77 -8.15 -14.10
CA LYS A 318 -20.67 -8.23 -15.27
C LYS A 318 -20.59 -9.57 -16.00
N GLU A 319 -19.50 -10.33 -15.80
CA GLU A 319 -19.28 -11.61 -16.43
C GLU A 319 -19.84 -12.79 -15.62
N ILE A 320 -20.28 -12.57 -14.38
CA ILE A 320 -20.91 -13.61 -13.56
C ILE A 320 -22.35 -13.83 -14.03
N ILE A 321 -22.71 -15.08 -14.32
CA ILE A 321 -24.07 -15.50 -14.72
C ILE A 321 -24.79 -16.34 -13.66
N GLU A 322 -24.05 -16.93 -12.73
CA GLU A 322 -24.61 -17.76 -11.67
C GLU A 322 -23.75 -17.69 -10.41
N LEU A 323 -24.41 -17.63 -9.27
CA LEU A 323 -23.82 -17.70 -7.93
C LEU A 323 -24.56 -18.76 -7.12
N SER A 324 -23.82 -19.68 -6.49
CA SER A 324 -24.37 -20.65 -5.54
C SER A 324 -23.71 -20.50 -4.18
N LEU A 325 -24.52 -20.42 -3.12
CA LEU A 325 -24.10 -20.34 -1.72
C LEU A 325 -24.63 -21.55 -0.97
N ARG A 326 -23.73 -22.43 -0.51
CA ARG A 326 -24.07 -23.61 0.28
C ARG A 326 -23.59 -23.42 1.71
N SER A 327 -24.46 -23.72 2.66
CA SER A 327 -24.17 -23.80 4.08
C SER A 327 -24.95 -24.97 4.70
N ASN A 328 -24.66 -25.32 5.95
CA ASN A 328 -25.45 -26.31 6.69
C ASN A 328 -26.94 -25.97 6.83
N LYS A 329 -27.33 -24.69 6.71
CA LYS A 329 -28.71 -24.21 6.91
C LYS A 329 -29.49 -24.05 5.60
N GLN A 330 -28.81 -23.69 4.51
CA GLN A 330 -29.45 -23.27 3.27
C GLN A 330 -28.53 -23.51 2.07
N ASN A 331 -29.14 -23.78 0.92
CA ASN A 331 -28.49 -23.83 -0.38
C ASN A 331 -29.21 -22.87 -1.33
N ILE A 332 -28.56 -21.77 -1.67
CA ILE A 332 -29.14 -20.69 -2.48
C ILE A 332 -28.46 -20.69 -3.83
N ARG A 333 -29.24 -20.71 -4.91
CA ARG A 333 -28.74 -20.59 -6.27
C ARG A 333 -29.39 -19.40 -6.96
N LEU A 334 -28.57 -18.43 -7.35
CA LEU A 334 -28.96 -17.23 -8.08
C LEU A 334 -28.47 -17.32 -9.53
N VAL A 335 -29.31 -16.93 -10.47
CA VAL A 335 -29.00 -16.87 -11.90
C VAL A 335 -29.30 -15.47 -12.42
N ARG A 336 -28.38 -14.92 -13.21
CA ARG A 336 -28.59 -13.61 -13.85
C ARG A 336 -29.61 -13.75 -14.98
N GLY A 337 -30.67 -12.95 -14.92
CA GLY A 337 -31.72 -12.86 -15.94
C GLY A 337 -31.33 -11.96 -17.11
N ASN A 338 -32.23 -11.83 -18.08
CA ASN A 338 -31.97 -11.10 -19.34
C ASN A 338 -31.83 -9.57 -19.18
N ASN A 339 -32.42 -8.99 -18.13
CA ASN A 339 -32.42 -7.54 -17.88
C ASN A 339 -31.37 -7.13 -16.82
N GLU A 340 -30.26 -7.86 -16.74
CA GLU A 340 -29.20 -7.70 -15.73
C GLU A 340 -29.62 -7.96 -14.27
N GLY A 341 -30.90 -8.18 -14.00
CA GLY A 341 -31.45 -8.63 -12.72
C GLY A 341 -31.02 -10.06 -12.36
N TRP A 342 -31.36 -10.47 -11.14
CA TRP A 342 -31.02 -11.79 -10.60
C TRP A 342 -32.28 -12.49 -10.12
N ASP A 343 -32.38 -13.78 -10.43
CA ASP A 343 -33.44 -14.65 -9.94
C ASP A 343 -32.84 -15.73 -9.04
N ILE A 344 -33.42 -15.92 -7.86
CA ILE A 344 -33.17 -17.06 -7.01
C ILE A 344 -33.98 -18.23 -7.59
N GLN A 345 -33.29 -19.32 -7.95
CA GLN A 345 -33.92 -20.54 -8.48
C GLN A 345 -34.03 -21.66 -7.45
N SER A 346 -33.26 -21.58 -6.37
CA SER A 346 -33.29 -22.55 -5.26
C SER A 346 -32.97 -21.81 -3.95
N PRO A 347 -33.63 -22.14 -2.83
CA PRO A 347 -34.61 -23.22 -2.65
C PRO A 347 -36.02 -22.89 -3.20
N ILE A 348 -36.27 -21.63 -3.55
CA ILE A 348 -37.54 -21.15 -4.09
C ILE A 348 -37.28 -20.30 -5.33
N LEU A 349 -38.22 -20.30 -6.28
CA LEU A 349 -38.17 -19.43 -7.45
C LEU A 349 -38.70 -18.04 -7.10
N THR A 350 -37.84 -17.02 -7.11
CA THR A 350 -38.21 -15.64 -6.75
C THR A 350 -37.17 -14.64 -7.26
N ALA A 351 -37.56 -13.38 -7.45
CA ALA A 351 -36.62 -12.32 -7.82
C ALA A 351 -35.68 -11.99 -6.65
N ALA A 352 -34.41 -11.73 -6.94
CA ALA A 352 -33.43 -11.28 -5.97
C ALA A 352 -33.39 -9.75 -5.85
N ASN A 353 -32.96 -9.26 -4.69
CA ASN A 353 -32.63 -7.86 -4.50
C ASN A 353 -31.30 -7.55 -5.21
N LEU A 354 -31.37 -6.80 -6.31
CA LEU A 354 -30.21 -6.46 -7.13
C LEU A 354 -29.11 -5.74 -6.34
N ALA A 355 -29.47 -4.83 -5.43
CA ALA A 355 -28.50 -4.10 -4.63
C ALA A 355 -27.74 -5.03 -3.68
N THR A 356 -28.45 -5.95 -3.01
CA THR A 356 -27.81 -6.95 -2.13
C THR A 356 -26.90 -7.89 -2.91
N VAL A 357 -27.32 -8.36 -4.09
CA VAL A 357 -26.48 -9.23 -4.93
C VAL A 357 -25.22 -8.51 -5.39
N ASN A 358 -25.33 -7.26 -5.84
CA ASN A 358 -24.17 -6.45 -6.24
C ASN A 358 -23.22 -6.21 -5.05
N SER A 359 -23.74 -5.91 -3.86
CA SER A 359 -22.94 -5.80 -2.64
C SER A 359 -22.20 -7.10 -2.33
N LEU A 360 -22.85 -8.26 -2.48
CA LEU A 360 -22.20 -9.55 -2.25
C LEU A 360 -21.09 -9.84 -3.28
N LEU A 361 -21.30 -9.52 -4.56
CA LEU A 361 -20.27 -9.68 -5.58
C LEU A 361 -19.07 -8.77 -5.32
N PHE A 362 -19.32 -7.54 -4.85
CA PHE A 362 -18.27 -6.63 -4.40
C PHE A 362 -17.50 -7.20 -3.19
N ASP A 363 -18.19 -7.66 -2.16
CA ASP A 363 -17.57 -8.28 -0.98
C ASP A 363 -16.71 -9.50 -1.36
N LEU A 364 -17.17 -10.32 -2.32
CA LEU A 364 -16.41 -11.47 -2.85
C LEU A 364 -15.12 -11.06 -3.56
N LYS A 365 -15.17 -9.97 -4.31
CA LYS A 365 -14.02 -9.41 -5.04
C LYS A 365 -13.00 -8.76 -4.10
N GLU A 366 -13.48 -8.08 -3.06
CA GLU A 366 -12.63 -7.44 -2.05
C GLU A 366 -12.13 -8.41 -0.98
N ALA A 367 -12.65 -9.64 -0.92
CA ALA A 367 -12.19 -10.64 0.02
C ALA A 367 -10.69 -10.93 -0.18
N ARG A 368 -9.98 -10.99 0.95
CA ARG A 368 -8.54 -11.30 1.01
C ARG A 368 -8.27 -12.49 1.90
N ILE A 369 -7.33 -13.30 1.46
CA ILE A 369 -6.71 -14.37 2.23
C ILE A 369 -5.87 -13.73 3.34
N SER A 370 -6.05 -14.21 4.57
CA SER A 370 -5.25 -13.73 5.71
C SER A 370 -3.84 -14.30 5.67
N GLU A 371 -3.74 -15.61 5.49
CA GLU A 371 -2.49 -16.36 5.53
C GLU A 371 -2.63 -17.64 4.71
N PHE A 372 -1.57 -18.02 3.98
CA PHE A 372 -1.47 -19.35 3.38
C PHE A 372 -0.82 -20.30 4.38
N VAL A 373 -1.51 -21.40 4.67
CA VAL A 373 -1.09 -22.39 5.67
C VAL A 373 -0.20 -23.45 5.03
N LYS A 374 -0.57 -23.94 3.84
CA LYS A 374 0.13 -25.02 3.15
C LYS A 374 -0.08 -24.96 1.64
N ILE A 375 0.95 -25.37 0.90
CA ILE A 375 0.89 -25.70 -0.53
C ILE A 375 1.13 -27.20 -0.63
N SER A 376 0.08 -28.01 -0.78
CA SER A 376 0.21 -29.47 -0.84
C SER A 376 -1.09 -30.14 -1.29
N LEU A 377 -0.95 -31.29 -1.95
CA LEU A 377 -2.06 -32.19 -2.29
C LEU A 377 -2.57 -32.97 -1.06
N ASP A 378 -1.76 -33.13 -0.02
CA ASP A 378 -2.14 -33.82 1.22
C ASP A 378 -2.70 -32.82 2.24
N ILE A 379 -4.03 -32.70 2.26
CA ILE A 379 -4.77 -31.79 3.11
C ILE A 379 -5.28 -32.56 4.34
N PRO A 380 -4.85 -32.20 5.57
CA PRO A 380 -5.33 -32.84 6.79
C PRO A 380 -6.85 -32.77 6.95
N GLU A 381 -7.49 -33.89 7.33
CA GLU A 381 -8.92 -33.94 7.66
C GLU A 381 -9.32 -32.94 8.75
N ALA A 382 -8.38 -32.60 9.65
CA ALA A 382 -8.59 -31.60 10.70
C ALA A 382 -8.99 -30.22 10.17
N PHE A 383 -8.69 -29.89 8.89
CA PHE A 383 -9.11 -28.64 8.27
C PHE A 383 -10.58 -28.65 7.82
N GLY A 384 -11.24 -29.81 7.77
CA GLY A 384 -12.66 -29.94 7.40
C GLY A 384 -13.00 -29.57 5.96
N LEU A 385 -12.01 -29.62 5.05
CA LEU A 385 -12.18 -29.24 3.64
C LEU A 385 -12.74 -30.39 2.78
N ASP A 386 -12.68 -31.63 3.27
CA ASP A 386 -13.33 -32.82 2.71
C ASP A 386 -14.86 -32.77 2.85
N LYS A 387 -15.34 -32.18 3.96
CA LYS A 387 -16.75 -31.96 4.27
C LYS A 387 -16.98 -30.51 4.69
N PRO A 388 -16.90 -29.55 3.75
CA PRO A 388 -16.91 -28.16 4.11
C PRO A 388 -18.30 -27.71 4.60
N GLU A 389 -18.32 -26.99 5.73
CA GLU A 389 -19.53 -26.44 6.34
C GLU A 389 -20.19 -25.39 5.45
N LYS A 390 -19.36 -24.67 4.68
CA LYS A 390 -19.79 -23.66 3.73
C LYS A 390 -19.00 -23.78 2.43
N SER A 391 -19.64 -23.48 1.32
CA SER A 391 -18.95 -23.39 0.03
C SER A 391 -19.69 -22.42 -0.88
N PHE A 392 -18.97 -21.68 -1.72
CA PHE A 392 -19.61 -20.92 -2.79
C PHE A 392 -19.08 -21.35 -4.16
N ARG A 393 -19.89 -21.12 -5.19
CA ARG A 393 -19.53 -21.33 -6.59
C ARG A 393 -19.99 -20.16 -7.46
N LEU A 394 -19.11 -19.66 -8.30
CA LEU A 394 -19.41 -18.68 -9.34
C LEU A 394 -19.25 -19.31 -10.72
N LYS A 395 -20.16 -19.01 -11.63
CA LYS A 395 -20.05 -19.36 -13.06
C LYS A 395 -20.02 -18.09 -13.90
N MET A 396 -19.06 -18.03 -14.81
CA MET A 396 -18.87 -16.89 -15.72
C MET A 396 -19.48 -17.17 -17.11
N LYS A 397 -19.74 -16.11 -17.89
CA LYS A 397 -20.23 -16.22 -19.28
C LYS A 397 -19.34 -17.10 -20.17
N ASN A 398 -18.02 -17.01 -20.00
CA ASN A 398 -17.04 -17.81 -20.73
C ASN A 398 -16.96 -19.29 -20.28
N GLY A 399 -17.79 -19.73 -19.34
CA GLY A 399 -17.80 -21.09 -18.80
C GLY A 399 -16.83 -21.34 -17.65
N LYS A 400 -15.90 -20.41 -17.34
CA LYS A 400 -15.01 -20.51 -16.18
C LYS A 400 -15.84 -20.59 -14.89
N THR A 401 -15.43 -21.46 -13.98
CA THR A 401 -16.04 -21.57 -12.65
C THR A 401 -15.01 -21.37 -11.56
N TRP A 402 -15.41 -20.63 -10.54
CA TRP A 402 -14.68 -20.51 -9.29
C TRP A 402 -15.47 -21.26 -8.22
N ALA A 403 -14.78 -22.03 -7.38
CA ALA A 403 -15.38 -22.62 -6.20
C ALA A 403 -14.40 -22.56 -5.04
N VAL A 404 -14.93 -22.19 -3.87
CA VAL A 404 -14.18 -22.09 -2.63
C VAL A 404 -14.93 -22.85 -1.55
N ASN A 405 -14.20 -23.69 -0.83
CA ASN A 405 -14.69 -24.40 0.34
C ASN A 405 -14.18 -23.75 1.60
N PHE A 406 -15.00 -23.76 2.64
CA PHE A 406 -14.67 -23.27 3.98
C PHE A 406 -14.95 -24.42 4.95
N GLY A 407 -13.89 -24.86 5.63
CA GLY A 407 -13.90 -25.96 6.57
C GLY A 407 -13.99 -25.48 8.02
N ASN A 408 -13.18 -26.08 8.88
CA ASN A 408 -13.18 -25.82 10.32
C ASN A 408 -12.60 -24.45 10.66
N SER A 409 -12.98 -23.91 11.81
CA SER A 409 -12.31 -22.74 12.39
C SER A 409 -10.94 -23.12 12.96
N ASN A 410 -10.01 -22.17 12.96
CA ASN A 410 -8.73 -22.32 13.65
C ASN A 410 -8.91 -22.33 15.18
N SER A 411 -7.83 -22.59 15.92
CA SER A 411 -7.89 -22.80 17.38
C SER A 411 -8.46 -21.64 18.19
N ASN A 412 -8.42 -20.40 17.68
CA ASN A 412 -8.97 -19.22 18.35
C ASN A 412 -10.38 -18.83 17.85
N GLY A 413 -10.93 -19.54 16.87
CA GLY A 413 -12.26 -19.29 16.30
C GLY A 413 -12.38 -18.02 15.45
N GLN A 414 -11.28 -17.29 15.19
CA GLN A 414 -11.31 -16.02 14.46
C GLN A 414 -11.17 -16.19 12.95
N GLN A 415 -10.62 -17.32 12.49
CA GLN A 415 -10.38 -17.60 11.08
C GLN A 415 -10.84 -19.00 10.72
N VAL A 416 -11.11 -19.21 9.43
CA VAL A 416 -11.59 -20.48 8.88
C VAL A 416 -10.59 -20.98 7.86
N PHE A 417 -10.33 -22.29 7.87
CA PHE A 417 -9.55 -22.93 6.80
C PHE A 417 -10.38 -22.97 5.52
N ALA A 418 -9.76 -22.60 4.40
CA ALA A 418 -10.41 -22.57 3.09
C ALA A 418 -9.47 -23.04 1.99
N ASN A 419 -10.04 -23.53 0.90
CA ASN A 419 -9.32 -23.80 -0.35
C ASN A 419 -10.16 -23.42 -1.57
N ARG A 420 -9.48 -23.16 -2.69
CA ARG A 420 -10.11 -23.11 -4.00
C ARG A 420 -10.07 -24.51 -4.60
N THR A 421 -11.16 -24.97 -5.22
CA THR A 421 -11.26 -26.36 -5.69
C THR A 421 -10.24 -26.75 -6.77
N ASN A 422 -9.67 -25.77 -7.47
CA ASN A 422 -8.75 -26.01 -8.58
C ASN A 422 -7.29 -25.71 -8.21
N GLU A 423 -7.01 -25.49 -6.92
CA GLU A 423 -5.67 -25.17 -6.43
C GLU A 423 -5.30 -26.10 -5.26
N SER A 424 -4.00 -26.37 -5.11
CA SER A 424 -3.49 -27.21 -4.01
C SER A 424 -3.04 -26.36 -2.82
N THR A 425 -3.73 -25.24 -2.59
CA THR A 425 -3.42 -24.29 -1.51
C THR A 425 -4.49 -24.35 -0.43
N VAL A 426 -4.05 -24.35 0.82
CA VAL A 426 -4.92 -24.17 1.99
C VAL A 426 -4.56 -22.86 2.64
N PHE A 427 -5.57 -22.06 2.93
CA PHE A 427 -5.39 -20.73 3.49
C PHE A 427 -6.42 -20.43 4.59
N LEU A 428 -6.11 -19.43 5.40
CA LEU A 428 -6.98 -18.87 6.42
C LEU A 428 -7.67 -17.62 5.89
N ILE A 429 -8.96 -17.52 6.19
CA ILE A 429 -9.77 -16.33 5.94
C ILE A 429 -10.49 -15.93 7.22
N SER A 430 -10.64 -14.62 7.46
CA SER A 430 -11.30 -14.17 8.69
C SER A 430 -12.78 -14.57 8.71
N ASN A 431 -13.26 -14.95 9.90
CA ASN A 431 -14.67 -15.34 10.07
C ASN A 431 -15.61 -14.15 9.81
N GLU A 432 -15.15 -12.90 10.00
CA GLU A 432 -15.89 -11.70 9.62
C GLU A 432 -16.13 -11.63 8.10
N VAL A 433 -15.10 -11.91 7.29
CA VAL A 433 -15.24 -11.96 5.83
C VAL A 433 -16.19 -13.10 5.46
N VAL A 434 -16.04 -14.30 6.01
CA VAL A 434 -16.96 -15.41 5.77
C VAL A 434 -18.40 -15.04 6.14
N GLY A 435 -18.63 -14.30 7.23
CA GLY A 435 -19.96 -13.79 7.61
C GLY A 435 -20.56 -12.86 6.54
N LYS A 436 -19.74 -12.03 5.88
CA LYS A 436 -20.17 -11.15 4.79
C LYS A 436 -20.48 -11.93 3.50
N LEU A 437 -19.76 -13.01 3.22
CA LEU A 437 -19.93 -13.78 1.97
C LEU A 437 -21.18 -14.68 1.96
N PHE A 438 -21.73 -15.04 3.12
CA PHE A 438 -22.86 -15.97 3.22
C PHE A 438 -24.14 -15.27 3.69
N ARG A 439 -24.77 -14.53 2.78
CA ARG A 439 -26.06 -13.85 2.99
C ARG A 439 -27.22 -14.85 3.12
N SER A 440 -28.25 -14.50 3.89
CA SER A 440 -29.44 -15.34 4.02
C SER A 440 -30.32 -15.27 2.76
N LEU A 441 -31.21 -16.25 2.58
CA LEU A 441 -32.22 -16.21 1.53
C LEU A 441 -33.09 -14.94 1.66
N GLN A 442 -33.39 -14.53 2.89
CA GLN A 442 -34.17 -13.34 3.16
C GLN A 442 -33.44 -12.08 2.69
N ASP A 443 -32.14 -11.94 2.98
CA ASP A 443 -31.36 -10.75 2.55
C ASP A 443 -31.28 -10.64 1.02
N LEU A 444 -31.16 -11.79 0.36
CA LEU A 444 -30.96 -11.87 -1.10
C LEU A 444 -32.27 -11.76 -1.88
N ARG A 445 -33.42 -12.13 -1.32
CA ARG A 445 -34.71 -12.05 -2.00
C ARG A 445 -35.18 -10.59 -2.07
N ASN A 446 -35.85 -10.23 -3.16
CA ASN A 446 -36.63 -8.99 -3.20
C ASN A 446 -37.85 -9.13 -2.28
N ASN A 447 -37.80 -8.49 -1.10
CA ASN A 447 -38.85 -8.57 -0.10
C ASN A 447 -39.85 -7.42 -0.17
N LYS A 448 -39.78 -6.54 -1.17
CA LYS A 448 -40.75 -5.45 -1.31
C LYS A 448 -42.15 -6.03 -1.55
N LEU A 449 -43.10 -5.61 -0.72
CA LEU A 449 -44.47 -6.08 -0.81
C LEU A 449 -45.28 -5.31 -1.87
N LEU A 450 -44.98 -4.02 -2.04
CA LEU A 450 -45.73 -3.10 -2.89
C LEU A 450 -44.81 -2.41 -3.91
N GLU A 451 -45.28 -2.27 -5.14
CA GLU A 451 -44.60 -1.53 -6.21
C GLU A 451 -45.58 -0.56 -6.86
N PHE A 452 -45.33 0.74 -6.69
CA PHE A 452 -46.16 1.82 -7.25
C PHE A 452 -45.35 3.11 -7.40
N ALA A 453 -45.82 4.02 -8.26
CA ALA A 453 -45.20 5.33 -8.48
C ALA A 453 -45.64 6.32 -7.40
N SER A 454 -44.76 6.55 -6.40
CA SER A 454 -45.05 7.37 -5.22
C SER A 454 -45.46 8.82 -5.53
N ASP A 455 -44.91 9.38 -6.61
CA ASP A 455 -45.18 10.74 -7.09
C ASP A 455 -46.61 10.89 -7.65
N LYS A 456 -47.18 9.78 -8.16
CA LYS A 456 -48.53 9.73 -8.72
C LYS A 456 -49.62 9.54 -7.68
N VAL A 457 -49.29 9.22 -6.43
CA VAL A 457 -50.31 8.98 -5.39
C VAL A 457 -50.95 10.31 -4.97
N ASN A 458 -52.27 10.42 -5.10
CA ASN A 458 -53.04 11.61 -4.72
C ASN A 458 -54.12 11.37 -3.66
N LYS A 459 -54.49 10.11 -3.40
CA LYS A 459 -55.48 9.74 -2.40
C LYS A 459 -55.07 8.47 -1.66
N ILE A 460 -55.24 8.50 -0.35
CA ILE A 460 -55.05 7.36 0.56
C ILE A 460 -56.36 7.16 1.32
N ALA A 461 -56.85 5.93 1.40
CA ALA A 461 -57.97 5.59 2.26
C ALA A 461 -57.57 4.49 3.24
N ILE A 462 -57.75 4.76 4.53
CA ILE A 462 -57.56 3.79 5.62
C ILE A 462 -58.95 3.48 6.18
N LYS A 463 -59.38 2.23 6.06
CA LYS A 463 -60.68 1.77 6.56
C LYS A 463 -60.48 0.77 7.69
N THR A 464 -60.92 1.14 8.88
CA THR A 464 -61.00 0.26 10.06
C THR A 464 -62.42 -0.33 10.18
N ALA A 465 -62.70 -1.10 11.22
CA ALA A 465 -64.06 -1.57 11.52
C ALA A 465 -65.03 -0.42 11.80
N ASP A 466 -64.56 0.64 12.46
CA ASP A 466 -65.41 1.71 13.00
C ASP A 466 -65.40 2.99 12.13
N GLN A 467 -64.30 3.22 11.40
CA GLN A 467 -64.02 4.53 10.80
C GLN A 467 -63.30 4.43 9.45
N LEU A 468 -63.69 5.31 8.52
CA LEU A 468 -62.96 5.58 7.28
C LEU A 468 -62.19 6.89 7.42
N PHE A 469 -60.91 6.86 7.05
CA PHE A 469 -60.03 8.01 6.92
C PHE A 469 -59.63 8.18 5.46
N GLU A 470 -59.87 9.35 4.89
CA GLU A 470 -59.48 9.66 3.50
C GLU A 470 -58.56 10.86 3.48
N LEU A 471 -57.34 10.66 2.99
CA LEU A 471 -56.36 11.72 2.79
C LEU A 471 -56.28 12.05 1.31
N HIS A 472 -56.27 13.34 1.00
CA HIS A 472 -56.11 13.88 -0.34
C HIS A 472 -54.86 14.76 -0.41
N LYS A 473 -54.13 14.63 -1.51
CA LYS A 473 -52.99 15.47 -1.86
C LYS A 473 -53.46 16.56 -2.81
N ASP A 474 -53.29 17.81 -2.40
CA ASP A 474 -53.49 18.99 -3.24
C ASP A 474 -52.14 19.66 -3.48
N GLU A 475 -51.70 19.71 -4.74
CA GLU A 475 -50.35 20.06 -5.19
C GLU A 475 -49.23 19.29 -4.45
N THR A 476 -48.86 19.76 -3.26
CA THR A 476 -47.81 19.19 -2.40
C THR A 476 -48.27 18.92 -0.96
N GLU A 477 -49.43 19.43 -0.55
CA GLU A 477 -49.93 19.31 0.82
C GLU A 477 -50.92 18.14 0.94
N TRP A 478 -50.79 17.35 2.00
CA TRP A 478 -51.75 16.33 2.37
C TRP A 478 -52.74 16.87 3.40
N SER A 479 -54.02 16.52 3.22
CA SER A 479 -55.09 16.82 4.17
C SER A 479 -56.01 15.62 4.35
N LEU A 480 -56.50 15.43 5.57
CA LEU A 480 -57.59 14.52 5.87
C LEU A 480 -58.91 15.19 5.46
N GLU A 481 -59.75 14.51 4.69
CA GLU A 481 -61.08 14.98 4.27
C GLU A 481 -62.19 14.28 5.05
N THR A 482 -62.05 12.96 5.29
CA THR A 482 -63.01 12.12 6.02
C THR A 482 -62.32 11.52 7.25
N PRO A 483 -62.94 11.47 8.45
CA PRO A 483 -64.28 11.95 8.79
C PRO A 483 -64.37 13.44 9.07
N GLN A 484 -63.25 14.11 9.27
CA GLN A 484 -63.18 15.53 9.59
C GLN A 484 -62.06 16.18 8.79
N LYS A 485 -62.37 17.29 8.13
CA LYS A 485 -61.40 18.04 7.35
C LYS A 485 -60.31 18.62 8.24
N MET A 486 -59.06 18.24 8.01
CA MET A 486 -57.89 18.66 8.81
C MET A 486 -56.62 18.69 7.94
N LYS A 487 -55.76 19.69 8.14
CA LYS A 487 -54.44 19.72 7.49
C LYS A 487 -53.51 18.69 8.13
N THR A 488 -52.90 17.84 7.32
CA THR A 488 -52.01 16.75 7.76
C THR A 488 -50.78 16.67 6.85
N PRO A 489 -49.96 17.74 6.75
CA PRO A 489 -49.01 17.92 5.64
C PRO A 489 -47.95 16.83 5.52
N HIS A 490 -47.58 16.18 6.62
CA HIS A 490 -46.55 15.12 6.63
C HIS A 490 -47.14 13.71 6.57
N ILE A 491 -48.30 13.46 7.19
CA ILE A 491 -48.86 12.12 7.40
C ILE A 491 -49.05 11.37 6.07
N GLY A 492 -49.66 11.99 5.06
CA GLY A 492 -49.88 11.32 3.77
C GLY A 492 -48.59 10.99 3.03
N ARG A 493 -47.58 11.87 3.11
CA ARG A 493 -46.25 11.63 2.53
C ARG A 493 -45.55 10.48 3.26
N ASP A 494 -45.60 10.50 4.58
CA ASP A 494 -44.93 9.50 5.41
C ASP A 494 -45.59 8.12 5.20
N LEU A 495 -46.92 8.05 5.06
CA LEU A 495 -47.64 6.83 4.69
C LEU A 495 -47.25 6.30 3.29
N VAL A 496 -47.13 7.17 2.29
CA VAL A 496 -46.68 6.76 0.95
C VAL A 496 -45.27 6.18 1.01
N TRP A 497 -44.34 6.87 1.69
CA TRP A 497 -42.96 6.42 1.84
C TRP A 497 -42.86 5.11 2.61
N ALA A 498 -43.66 5.01 3.66
CA ALA A 498 -43.82 3.82 4.46
C ALA A 498 -44.25 2.65 3.54
N LEU A 499 -45.38 2.76 2.84
CA LEU A 499 -45.91 1.67 2.00
C LEU A 499 -44.96 1.25 0.90
N GLN A 500 -44.18 2.19 0.35
CA GLN A 500 -43.18 1.91 -0.67
C GLN A 500 -41.95 1.16 -0.11
N SER A 501 -41.67 1.31 1.18
CA SER A 501 -40.57 0.66 1.90
C SER A 501 -41.01 -0.62 2.63
N LEU A 502 -42.27 -1.03 2.45
CA LEU A 502 -42.83 -2.17 3.17
C LEU A 502 -42.23 -3.48 2.67
N GLU A 503 -41.56 -4.19 3.60
CA GLU A 503 -40.94 -5.48 3.34
C GLU A 503 -41.63 -6.61 4.13
N PHE A 504 -41.77 -7.77 3.50
CA PHE A 504 -42.32 -8.96 4.16
C PHE A 504 -41.23 -9.87 4.72
N SER A 505 -41.49 -10.38 5.92
CA SER A 505 -40.60 -11.30 6.64
C SER A 505 -40.73 -12.73 6.10
N SER A 506 -41.95 -13.18 5.79
CA SER A 506 -42.16 -14.49 5.19
C SER A 506 -43.45 -14.55 4.37
N ILE A 507 -43.56 -15.57 3.51
CA ILE A 507 -44.78 -15.92 2.79
C ILE A 507 -45.41 -17.11 3.52
N VAL A 508 -46.68 -16.97 3.88
CA VAL A 508 -47.42 -18.01 4.59
C VAL A 508 -47.87 -19.07 3.58
N THR A 509 -47.25 -20.24 3.65
CA THR A 509 -47.49 -21.36 2.72
C THR A 509 -47.75 -22.66 3.50
N PRO A 510 -48.94 -23.28 3.38
CA PRO A 510 -50.11 -22.80 2.65
C PRO A 510 -50.75 -21.56 3.30
N PRO A 511 -51.54 -20.76 2.57
CA PRO A 511 -52.29 -19.65 3.15
C PRO A 511 -53.18 -20.10 4.31
N LEU A 512 -53.29 -19.28 5.36
CA LEU A 512 -54.22 -19.51 6.46
C LEU A 512 -55.66 -19.25 6.02
N ALA A 513 -56.59 -20.01 6.58
CA ALA A 513 -58.02 -19.75 6.42
C ALA A 513 -58.40 -18.35 6.96
N ASP A 514 -59.51 -17.80 6.46
CA ASP A 514 -59.97 -16.43 6.75
C ASP A 514 -60.14 -16.16 8.26
N ASP A 515 -60.65 -17.16 9.01
CA ASP A 515 -60.85 -17.12 10.45
C ASP A 515 -59.54 -17.08 11.26
N LEU A 516 -58.46 -17.64 10.71
CA LEU A 516 -57.13 -17.67 11.34
C LEU A 516 -56.24 -16.50 10.90
N SER A 517 -56.38 -16.04 9.65
CA SER A 517 -55.60 -14.94 9.09
C SER A 517 -56.09 -13.57 9.55
N GLY A 518 -57.37 -13.45 9.94
CA GLY A 518 -58.00 -12.18 10.27
C GLY A 518 -58.07 -11.23 9.08
N LEU A 519 -58.02 -11.72 7.85
CA LEU A 519 -58.11 -10.91 6.62
C LEU A 519 -59.55 -10.70 6.15
N ASN A 520 -60.52 -11.36 6.80
CA ASN A 520 -61.95 -11.28 6.49
C ASN A 520 -62.82 -11.47 7.78
N PRO A 521 -63.30 -10.39 8.41
CA PRO A 521 -62.99 -8.99 8.09
C PRO A 521 -61.53 -8.64 8.48
N PRO A 522 -60.84 -7.78 7.71
CA PRO A 522 -59.51 -7.29 8.05
C PRO A 522 -59.55 -6.35 9.27
N LEU A 523 -58.47 -6.29 10.03
CA LEU A 523 -58.27 -5.30 11.11
C LEU A 523 -58.40 -3.89 10.55
N PHE A 524 -57.75 -3.64 9.41
CA PHE A 524 -57.98 -2.46 8.59
C PHE A 524 -57.49 -2.69 7.14
N THR A 525 -57.92 -1.83 6.23
CA THR A 525 -57.44 -1.83 4.83
C THR A 525 -56.86 -0.48 4.47
N ILE A 526 -55.78 -0.49 3.69
CA ILE A 526 -55.19 0.70 3.10
C ILE A 526 -55.38 0.63 1.59
N ARG A 527 -55.85 1.71 0.99
CA ARG A 527 -56.02 1.83 -0.46
C ARG A 527 -55.34 3.09 -0.97
N LEU A 528 -54.68 2.99 -2.11
CA LEU A 528 -54.03 4.10 -2.79
C LEU A 528 -54.67 4.32 -4.16
N TRP A 529 -54.84 5.58 -4.54
CA TRP A 529 -55.22 5.98 -5.90
C TRP A 529 -54.16 6.90 -6.50
N ASP A 530 -54.05 6.82 -7.83
CA ASP A 530 -53.23 7.72 -8.61
C ASP A 530 -53.97 9.00 -9.03
N THR A 531 -53.23 9.92 -9.66
CA THR A 531 -53.75 11.17 -10.22
C THR A 531 -54.92 11.00 -11.19
N ASP A 532 -55.06 9.83 -11.81
CA ASP A 532 -56.13 9.50 -12.76
C ASP A 532 -57.35 8.86 -12.06
N GLN A 533 -57.39 8.91 -10.72
CA GLN A 533 -58.40 8.29 -9.86
C GLN A 533 -58.49 6.76 -10.00
N LYS A 534 -57.43 6.11 -10.50
CA LYS A 534 -57.34 4.66 -10.56
C LYS A 534 -56.79 4.13 -9.24
N GLN A 535 -57.47 3.12 -8.67
CA GLN A 535 -56.96 2.41 -7.50
C GLN A 535 -55.74 1.58 -7.89
N ILE A 536 -54.59 1.83 -7.27
CA ILE A 536 -53.30 1.21 -7.61
C ILE A 536 -52.80 0.22 -6.56
N VAL A 537 -53.24 0.35 -5.31
CA VAL A 537 -52.91 -0.57 -4.21
C VAL A 537 -54.12 -0.77 -3.32
N THR A 538 -54.33 -2.01 -2.89
CA THR A 538 -55.18 -2.35 -1.74
C THR A 538 -54.43 -3.35 -0.88
N LEU A 539 -54.11 -2.96 0.36
CA LEU A 539 -53.48 -3.81 1.36
C LEU A 539 -54.50 -4.11 2.45
N ARG A 540 -54.75 -5.40 2.71
CA ARG A 540 -55.52 -5.88 3.86
C ARG A 540 -54.56 -6.24 4.98
N VAL A 541 -54.79 -5.70 6.16
CA VAL A 541 -54.04 -6.01 7.38
C VAL A 541 -54.94 -6.81 8.30
N GLY A 542 -54.48 -7.99 8.69
CA GLY A 542 -55.25 -8.96 9.46
C GLY A 542 -54.70 -9.15 10.86
N LYS A 543 -54.68 -10.41 11.31
CA LYS A 543 -54.33 -10.78 12.68
C LYS A 543 -52.88 -10.41 13.02
N PHE A 544 -52.68 -9.93 14.24
CA PHE A 544 -51.37 -9.77 14.86
C PHE A 544 -50.96 -11.06 15.59
N PHE A 545 -49.70 -11.46 15.41
CA PHE A 545 -49.10 -12.60 16.08
C PHE A 545 -48.10 -12.10 17.14
N ASP A 546 -48.54 -12.11 18.41
CA ASP A 546 -47.80 -11.51 19.53
C ASP A 546 -46.41 -12.13 19.74
N ALA A 547 -46.24 -13.44 19.53
CA ALA A 547 -44.95 -14.09 19.78
C ALA A 547 -43.88 -13.68 18.76
N GLU A 548 -44.30 -13.40 17.52
CA GLU A 548 -43.43 -13.05 16.40
C GLU A 548 -43.33 -11.52 16.17
N GLN A 549 -44.22 -10.75 16.81
CA GLN A 549 -44.41 -9.31 16.60
C GLN A 549 -44.65 -8.99 15.11
N GLU A 550 -45.58 -9.73 14.50
CA GLU A 550 -45.86 -9.67 13.07
C GLU A 550 -47.36 -9.58 12.77
N TYR A 551 -47.71 -8.82 11.74
CA TYR A 551 -49.06 -8.79 11.18
C TYR A 551 -49.18 -9.68 9.96
N MET A 552 -50.32 -10.36 9.84
CA MET A 552 -50.77 -10.95 8.60
C MET A 552 -51.19 -9.86 7.62
N VAL A 553 -50.71 -9.90 6.38
CA VAL A 553 -51.19 -9.00 5.33
C VAL A 553 -51.42 -9.72 4.01
N GLN A 554 -52.31 -9.13 3.20
CA GLN A 554 -52.57 -9.59 1.84
C GLN A 554 -52.82 -8.40 0.92
N VAL A 555 -52.10 -8.39 -0.21
CA VAL A 555 -52.35 -7.45 -1.31
C VAL A 555 -53.52 -7.96 -2.14
N GLU A 556 -54.45 -7.07 -2.49
CA GLU A 556 -55.58 -7.43 -3.36
C GLU A 556 -55.10 -7.98 -4.71
N ASN A 557 -55.79 -8.99 -5.24
CA ASN A 557 -55.41 -9.74 -6.44
C ASN A 557 -54.09 -10.54 -6.34
N ASN A 558 -53.47 -10.62 -5.16
CA ASN A 558 -52.36 -11.53 -4.89
C ASN A 558 -52.84 -12.69 -3.99
N PRO A 559 -52.71 -13.95 -4.41
CA PRO A 559 -53.17 -15.10 -3.62
C PRO A 559 -52.32 -15.34 -2.37
N ASN A 560 -51.10 -14.79 -2.30
CA ASN A 560 -50.19 -15.01 -1.20
C ASN A 560 -50.56 -14.18 0.03
N GLN A 561 -50.37 -14.78 1.20
CA GLN A 561 -50.42 -14.12 2.50
C GLN A 561 -49.00 -13.91 3.01
N TYR A 562 -48.75 -12.78 3.64
CA TYR A 562 -47.42 -12.35 4.06
C TYR A 562 -47.41 -11.99 5.53
N LEU A 563 -46.30 -12.28 6.21
CA LEU A 563 -46.02 -11.76 7.54
C LEU A 563 -45.11 -10.53 7.43
N ILE A 564 -45.46 -9.45 8.12
CA ILE A 564 -44.69 -8.19 8.16
C ILE A 564 -44.45 -7.78 9.61
N LYS A 565 -43.33 -7.11 9.90
CA LYS A 565 -43.04 -6.62 11.25
C LYS A 565 -44.00 -5.51 11.69
N ASP A 566 -44.36 -5.55 12.96
CA ASP A 566 -45.22 -4.59 13.67
C ASP A 566 -44.84 -3.12 13.51
N LYS A 567 -43.54 -2.81 13.57
CA LYS A 567 -42.96 -1.45 13.59
C LYS A 567 -43.54 -0.55 12.50
N PHE A 568 -43.84 -1.15 11.35
CA PHE A 568 -44.46 -0.46 10.24
C PHE A 568 -45.94 -0.17 10.47
N ILE A 569 -46.68 -1.22 10.84
CA ILE A 569 -48.12 -1.22 10.95
C ILE A 569 -48.60 -0.38 12.12
N ASP A 570 -47.85 -0.40 13.23
CA ASP A 570 -48.17 0.39 14.42
C ASP A 570 -47.94 1.90 14.20
N SER A 571 -47.22 2.29 13.14
CA SER A 571 -47.06 3.70 12.75
C SER A 571 -48.23 4.25 11.91
N ILE A 572 -49.17 3.40 11.51
CA ILE A 572 -50.32 3.80 10.68
C ILE A 572 -51.37 4.44 11.58
N PRO A 573 -51.88 5.63 11.25
CA PRO A 573 -52.91 6.29 12.04
C PRO A 573 -54.25 5.54 11.87
N LEU A 574 -54.76 5.00 12.98
CA LEU A 574 -56.00 4.20 13.01
C LEU A 574 -57.12 4.88 13.79
N LYS A 575 -56.82 5.98 14.50
CA LYS A 575 -57.78 6.80 15.25
C LYS A 575 -57.68 8.27 14.82
N LEU A 576 -58.77 9.02 14.98
CA LEU A 576 -58.81 10.44 14.60
C LEU A 576 -57.77 11.30 15.34
N GLU A 577 -57.38 10.89 16.55
CA GLU A 577 -56.36 11.57 17.35
C GLU A 577 -54.96 11.46 16.72
N ASP A 578 -54.68 10.38 15.99
CA ASP A 578 -53.39 10.14 15.34
C ASP A 578 -53.15 11.08 14.15
N PHE A 579 -54.21 11.74 13.66
CA PHE A 579 -54.13 12.73 12.57
C PHE A 579 -53.95 14.16 13.07
N LYS A 580 -54.07 14.39 14.38
CA LYS A 580 -53.92 15.74 14.95
C LYS A 580 -52.44 16.15 14.90
N PRO A 581 -52.15 17.42 14.54
CA PRO A 581 -50.80 17.94 14.41
C PRO A 581 -50.03 18.03 15.73
#